data_AF-A0A6I9YP82-F1
#
_entry.id   AF-A0A6I9YP82-F1
#
_cell.length_a   1.000
_cell.length_b   1.000
_cell.length_c   1.000
_cell.angle_alpha   90.00
_cell.angle_beta   90.00
_cell.angle_gamma   90.00
#
_symmetry.space_group_name_H-M   'P 1'
#
loop_
_entity.id
_entity.type
_entity.pdbx_description
1 polymer ?
#
loop_
_entity_poly.entity_id
_entity_poly.type
_entity_poly.pdbx_seq_one_letter_code
_entity_poly.pdbx_strand_id
1 'polypeptide(L)'
;MSPFPCCTLSDPYAHVSFLHRSKTTEIIHSTLNPTWDQTIIFDEIEIYGDPQTVAQNPPQVVVDLFDNDQVGKDEFLGRTSCSPMVKLNPDIDINPKLLWYPVKNGGKACGDVLLAAELILNEKGGTNLPILPSQRAPNLYMVPQGIRPVVQLTAIEILAWGLRNMKNYQMASVTSPSLIIECGGVMVESVVIKNLKKTPNFPGSVLFMKVV
;
A
#
# COMPACT_ATOMS: atom_id res chain seq x y z
N MET A 1 -30.34 3.60 -14.37
CA MET A 1 -29.49 3.13 -15.48
C MET A 1 -28.15 3.83 -15.32
N SER A 2 -27.24 3.20 -14.59
CA SER A 2 -25.92 3.73 -14.20
C SER A 2 -24.89 3.35 -15.27
N PRO A 3 -24.34 4.30 -16.04
CA PRO A 3 -23.22 3.98 -16.92
C PRO A 3 -21.90 4.25 -16.18
N PHE A 4 -20.91 3.44 -16.51
CA PHE A 4 -19.49 3.45 -16.12
C PHE A 4 -19.09 2.50 -14.97
N PRO A 5 -18.87 1.21 -15.29
CA PRO A 5 -17.85 0.44 -14.61
C PRO A 5 -16.49 1.05 -15.00
N CYS A 6 -15.71 1.49 -14.03
CA CYS A 6 -14.28 1.71 -14.23
C CYS A 6 -13.66 0.32 -14.43
N CYS A 7 -13.58 -0.16 -15.67
CA CYS A 7 -12.86 -1.39 -15.98
C CYS A 7 -11.36 -1.12 -15.78
N THR A 8 -10.84 -1.41 -14.58
CA THR A 8 -9.49 -1.93 -14.23
C THR A 8 -9.13 -1.51 -12.79
N LEU A 9 -10.01 -1.73 -11.82
CA LEU A 9 -9.61 -1.68 -10.41
C LEU A 9 -9.13 -3.08 -10.02
N SER A 10 -7.96 -3.16 -9.40
CA SER A 10 -7.39 -4.41 -8.89
C SER A 10 -8.02 -4.80 -7.56
N ASP A 11 -7.94 -6.09 -7.23
CA ASP A 11 -8.20 -6.67 -5.92
C ASP A 11 -6.86 -7.04 -5.24
N PRO A 12 -6.03 -6.05 -4.84
CA PRO A 12 -4.66 -6.31 -4.39
C PRO A 12 -4.56 -7.04 -3.05
N TYR A 13 -3.58 -7.94 -2.97
CA TYR A 13 -3.05 -8.50 -1.72
C TYR A 13 -1.52 -8.62 -1.77
N ALA A 14 -0.91 -8.72 -0.59
CA ALA A 14 0.52 -8.91 -0.44
C ALA A 14 0.83 -10.32 0.08
N HIS A 15 1.73 -11.02 -0.59
CA HIS A 15 2.35 -12.26 -0.13
C HIS A 15 3.71 -11.92 0.50
N VAL A 16 3.77 -12.03 1.82
CA VAL A 16 4.95 -11.71 2.63
C VAL A 16 5.72 -12.99 2.91
N SER A 17 7.02 -12.98 2.62
CA SER A 17 7.92 -14.12 2.83
C SER A 17 9.10 -13.73 3.70
N PHE A 18 9.42 -14.59 4.66
CA PHE A 18 10.60 -14.48 5.48
C PHE A 18 11.19 -15.86 5.71
N LEU A 19 12.43 -16.06 5.25
CA LEU A 19 13.12 -17.35 5.24
C LEU A 19 12.26 -18.44 4.57
N HIS A 20 11.85 -19.47 5.32
CA HIS A 20 11.09 -20.62 4.84
C HIS A 20 9.59 -20.51 5.12
N ARG A 21 9.11 -19.34 5.55
CA ARG A 21 7.70 -19.09 5.88
C ARG A 21 7.13 -18.00 4.98
N SER A 22 5.85 -18.11 4.67
CA SER A 22 5.10 -17.06 4.01
C SER A 22 3.65 -16.99 4.51
N LYS A 23 3.06 -15.81 4.40
CA LYS A 23 1.66 -15.50 4.74
C LYS A 23 1.15 -14.41 3.79
N THR A 24 -0.17 -14.31 3.64
CA THR A 24 -0.80 -13.27 2.84
C THR A 24 -1.55 -12.26 3.70
N THR A 25 -1.67 -11.04 3.21
CA THR A 25 -2.63 -10.06 3.74
C THR A 25 -4.06 -10.43 3.33
N GLU A 26 -5.03 -9.70 3.85
CA GLU A 26 -6.38 -9.66 3.27
C GLU A 26 -6.33 -9.11 1.84
N ILE A 27 -7.31 -9.53 1.04
CA ILE A 27 -7.57 -8.99 -0.30
C ILE A 27 -8.47 -7.77 -0.12
N ILE A 28 -8.03 -6.62 -0.64
CA ILE A 28 -8.87 -5.42 -0.68
C ILE A 28 -9.42 -5.30 -2.08
N HIS A 29 -10.74 -5.22 -2.19
CA HIS A 29 -11.38 -5.24 -3.50
C HIS A 29 -11.43 -3.85 -4.13
N SER A 30 -11.24 -3.83 -5.45
CA SER A 30 -11.46 -2.68 -6.32
C SER A 30 -10.71 -1.42 -5.88
N THR A 31 -9.39 -1.51 -5.70
CA THR A 31 -8.53 -0.37 -5.36
C THR A 31 -7.12 -0.48 -5.96
N LEU A 32 -6.55 0.67 -6.32
CA LEU A 32 -5.12 0.79 -6.65
C LEU A 32 -4.27 1.27 -5.47
N ASN A 33 -4.91 1.67 -4.37
CA ASN A 33 -4.27 2.23 -3.18
C ASN A 33 -4.69 1.44 -1.93
N PRO A 34 -4.32 0.15 -1.82
CA PRO A 34 -4.73 -0.69 -0.70
C PRO A 34 -4.15 -0.20 0.63
N THR A 35 -4.99 -0.17 1.66
CA THR A 35 -4.57 0.01 3.06
C THR A 35 -4.98 -1.21 3.86
N TRP A 36 -4.06 -2.16 4.02
CA TRP A 36 -4.35 -3.41 4.75
C TRP A 36 -4.53 -3.21 6.26
N ASP A 37 -3.82 -2.24 6.86
CA ASP A 37 -3.79 -2.01 8.31
C ASP A 37 -3.67 -3.32 9.10
N GLN A 38 -2.73 -4.17 8.66
CA GLN A 38 -2.57 -5.55 9.11
C GLN A 38 -1.14 -5.82 9.56
N THR A 39 -0.98 -6.56 10.65
CA THR A 39 0.30 -7.12 11.11
C THR A 39 0.38 -8.60 10.75
N ILE A 40 1.45 -8.99 10.06
CA ILE A 40 1.76 -10.38 9.73
C ILE A 40 2.76 -10.91 10.74
N ILE A 41 2.40 -11.98 11.45
CA ILE A 41 3.22 -12.57 12.50
C ILE A 41 3.73 -13.93 12.02
N PHE A 42 5.05 -14.09 12.02
CA PHE A 42 5.72 -15.37 11.85
C PHE A 42 6.29 -15.79 13.21
N ASP A 43 5.72 -16.84 13.77
CA ASP A 43 6.13 -17.45 15.02
C ASP A 43 7.11 -18.62 14.77
N GLU A 44 7.89 -18.95 15.81
CA GLU A 44 8.75 -20.14 15.85
C GLU A 44 9.72 -20.25 14.65
N ILE A 45 10.31 -19.13 14.24
CA ILE A 45 11.33 -19.12 13.19
C ILE A 45 12.68 -19.47 13.78
N GLU A 46 13.23 -20.61 13.38
CA GLU A 46 14.61 -20.99 13.70
C GLU A 46 15.59 -20.35 12.73
N ILE A 47 16.53 -19.56 13.27
CA ILE A 47 17.66 -19.00 12.52
C ILE A 47 18.93 -19.56 13.15
N TYR A 48 19.67 -20.33 12.36
CA TYR A 48 20.94 -20.91 12.79
C TYR A 48 22.07 -19.88 12.65
N GLY A 49 22.88 -19.75 13.70
CA GLY A 49 24.03 -18.85 13.73
C GLY A 49 24.10 -18.05 15.03
N ASP A 50 25.11 -17.20 15.11
CA ASP A 50 25.27 -16.27 16.22
C ASP A 50 24.24 -15.11 16.10
N PRO A 51 23.43 -14.82 17.14
CA PRO A 51 22.43 -13.76 17.09
C PRO A 51 22.99 -12.36 16.78
N GLN A 52 24.23 -12.07 17.19
CA GLN A 52 24.86 -10.78 16.87
C GLN A 52 25.14 -10.65 15.38
N THR A 53 25.57 -11.72 14.74
CA THR A 53 25.75 -11.78 13.28
C THR A 53 24.44 -11.55 12.53
N VAL A 54 23.33 -12.15 13.00
CA VAL A 54 21.99 -11.92 12.44
C VAL A 54 21.54 -10.48 12.63
N ALA A 55 21.84 -9.86 13.77
CA ALA A 55 21.53 -8.45 14.01
C ALA A 55 22.29 -7.49 13.07
N GLN A 56 23.53 -7.83 12.71
CA GLN A 56 24.34 -7.04 11.79
C GLN A 56 23.92 -7.20 10.33
N ASN A 57 23.49 -8.41 9.93
CA ASN A 57 23.07 -8.69 8.57
C ASN A 57 21.82 -9.60 8.57
N PRO A 58 20.64 -9.03 8.86
CA PRO A 58 19.43 -9.83 8.95
C PRO A 58 18.94 -10.28 7.57
N PRO A 59 18.33 -11.48 7.47
CA PRO A 59 17.60 -11.89 6.29
C PRO A 59 16.54 -10.85 5.90
N GLN A 60 16.36 -10.63 4.60
CA GLN A 60 15.38 -9.67 4.12
C GLN A 60 13.97 -10.25 4.21
N VAL A 61 13.00 -9.40 4.56
CA VAL A 61 11.57 -9.68 4.34
C VAL A 61 11.27 -9.32 2.90
N VAL A 62 10.68 -10.26 2.16
CA VAL A 62 10.26 -10.06 0.76
C VAL A 62 8.75 -9.91 0.72
N VAL A 63 8.28 -8.90 0.00
CA VAL A 63 6.85 -8.63 -0.18
C VAL A 63 6.55 -8.64 -1.66
N ASP A 64 5.73 -9.60 -2.07
CA ASP A 64 5.19 -9.70 -3.43
C ASP A 64 3.75 -9.18 -3.44
N LEU A 65 3.43 -8.30 -4.36
CA LEU A 65 2.09 -7.78 -4.58
C LEU A 65 1.44 -8.51 -5.75
N PHE A 66 0.19 -8.90 -5.54
CA PHE A 66 -0.62 -9.58 -6.53
C PHE A 66 -2.00 -8.94 -6.64
N ASP A 67 -2.58 -9.01 -7.83
CA ASP A 67 -3.99 -8.76 -8.10
C ASP A 67 -4.74 -10.09 -8.01
N ASN A 68 -5.78 -10.20 -7.17
CA ASN A 68 -6.55 -11.42 -7.08
C ASN A 68 -7.55 -11.51 -8.25
N ASP A 69 -7.37 -12.53 -9.09
CA ASP A 69 -8.29 -12.79 -10.20
C ASP A 69 -9.29 -13.86 -9.82
N GLN A 70 -10.59 -13.53 -9.84
CA GLN A 70 -11.65 -14.51 -9.57
C GLN A 70 -11.68 -15.67 -10.59
N VAL A 71 -11.21 -15.41 -11.81
CA VAL A 71 -11.18 -16.38 -12.91
C VAL A 71 -9.82 -16.30 -13.60
N GLY A 72 -8.80 -16.93 -13.01
CA GLY A 72 -7.47 -16.90 -13.58
C GLY A 72 -6.38 -17.23 -12.58
N LYS A 73 -5.15 -16.92 -12.99
CA LYS A 73 -4.00 -16.90 -12.08
C LYS A 73 -3.79 -15.43 -11.70
N ASP A 74 -3.69 -15.18 -10.40
CA ASP A 74 -3.37 -13.86 -9.86
C ASP A 74 -2.22 -13.17 -10.61
N GLU A 75 -2.45 -11.91 -10.99
CA GLU A 75 -1.49 -11.09 -11.72
C GLU A 75 -0.42 -10.56 -10.76
N PHE A 76 0.86 -10.69 -11.14
CA PHE A 76 1.96 -10.14 -10.35
C PHE A 76 2.13 -8.64 -10.58
N LEU A 77 1.90 -7.85 -9.54
CA LEU A 77 1.96 -6.38 -9.59
C LEU A 77 3.37 -5.85 -9.35
N GLY A 78 4.15 -6.51 -8.49
CA GLY A 78 5.55 -6.15 -8.24
C GLY A 78 6.08 -6.68 -6.92
N ARG A 79 7.38 -6.47 -6.68
CA ARG A 79 8.10 -6.92 -5.48
C ARG A 79 8.82 -5.77 -4.80
N THR A 80 8.87 -5.83 -3.47
CA THR A 80 9.81 -5.06 -2.66
C THR A 80 10.46 -5.93 -1.57
N SER A 81 11.52 -5.40 -0.95
CA SER A 81 12.22 -6.09 0.13
C SER A 81 12.69 -5.07 1.17
N CYS A 82 12.65 -5.46 2.45
CA CYS A 82 13.14 -4.64 3.54
C CYS A 82 13.98 -5.45 4.53
N SER A 83 14.90 -4.75 5.20
CA SER A 83 15.66 -5.29 6.31
C SER A 83 14.84 -5.10 7.60
N PRO A 84 14.54 -6.17 8.36
CA PRO A 84 13.85 -6.02 9.62
C PRO A 84 14.73 -5.35 10.67
N MET A 85 14.12 -4.65 11.61
CA MET A 85 14.79 -4.19 12.83
C MET A 85 14.97 -5.36 13.79
N VAL A 86 16.21 -5.69 14.12
CA VAL A 86 16.51 -6.84 14.99
C VAL A 86 16.54 -6.41 16.45
N LYS A 87 15.76 -7.09 17.28
CA LYS A 87 15.71 -6.95 18.74
C LYS A 87 16.27 -8.20 19.39
N LEU A 88 17.53 -8.13 19.85
CA LEU A 88 18.15 -9.22 20.60
C LEU A 88 17.68 -9.25 22.07
N ASN A 89 17.26 -8.11 22.61
CA ASN A 89 16.60 -8.01 23.90
C ASN A 89 15.17 -7.48 23.69
N PRO A 90 14.12 -8.30 23.92
CA PRO A 90 12.72 -7.89 23.77
C PRO A 90 12.30 -6.72 24.65
N ASP A 91 12.97 -6.49 25.79
CA ASP A 91 12.62 -5.44 26.75
C ASP A 91 13.04 -4.03 26.28
N ILE A 92 13.76 -3.92 25.15
CA ILE A 92 14.15 -2.65 24.56
C ILE A 92 12.93 -2.01 23.88
N ASP A 93 12.45 -0.90 24.45
CA ASP A 93 11.34 -0.10 23.92
C ASP A 93 11.79 0.78 22.74
N ILE A 94 12.06 0.12 21.61
CA ILE A 94 12.25 0.77 20.31
C ILE A 94 11.12 0.28 19.41
N ASN A 95 10.29 1.19 18.94
CA ASN A 95 9.24 0.86 17.98
C ASN A 95 9.78 0.97 16.54
N PRO A 96 9.40 0.05 15.64
CA PRO A 96 9.81 0.15 14.26
C PRO A 96 9.07 1.34 13.63
N LYS A 97 9.73 2.01 12.68
CA LYS A 97 9.10 3.10 11.93
C LYS A 97 8.60 2.58 10.61
N LEU A 98 7.39 2.97 10.24
CA LEU A 98 6.88 2.77 8.88
C LEU A 98 7.75 3.57 7.90
N LEU A 99 8.22 2.89 6.87
CA LEU A 99 9.03 3.47 5.81
C LEU A 99 8.47 3.08 4.44
N TRP A 100 8.61 3.98 3.48
CA TRP A 100 8.23 3.74 2.09
C TRP A 100 9.33 2.94 1.40
N TYR A 101 8.94 1.81 0.80
CA TYR A 101 9.82 0.96 0.01
C TYR A 101 9.33 0.91 -1.43
N PRO A 102 10.20 1.20 -2.42
CA PRO A 102 9.80 1.16 -3.81
C PRO A 102 9.52 -0.27 -4.26
N VAL A 103 8.42 -0.44 -4.97
CA VAL A 103 8.00 -1.68 -5.61
C VAL A 103 8.55 -1.72 -7.03
N LYS A 104 9.12 -2.85 -7.42
CA LYS A 104 9.68 -3.06 -8.75
C LYS A 104 9.01 -4.24 -9.45
N ASN A 105 8.71 -4.07 -10.73
CA ASN A 105 8.27 -5.14 -11.63
C ASN A 105 9.14 -5.11 -12.89
N GLY A 106 9.81 -6.22 -13.22
CA GLY A 106 10.76 -6.28 -14.34
C GLY A 106 11.88 -5.23 -14.27
N GLY A 107 12.30 -4.84 -13.05
CA GLY A 107 13.33 -3.82 -12.81
C GLY A 107 12.85 -2.37 -12.88
N LYS A 108 11.59 -2.11 -13.25
CA LYS A 108 11.00 -0.76 -13.28
C LYS A 108 10.22 -0.50 -12.00
N ALA A 109 10.33 0.72 -11.46
CA ALA A 109 9.50 1.14 -10.35
C ALA A 109 8.03 1.22 -10.79
N CYS A 110 7.13 0.58 -10.05
CA CYS A 110 5.69 0.52 -10.36
C CYS A 110 4.79 0.96 -9.19
N GLY A 111 5.37 1.39 -8.07
CA GLY A 111 4.64 1.89 -6.90
C GLY A 111 5.53 1.90 -5.67
N ASP A 112 4.94 2.17 -4.52
CA ASP A 112 5.61 2.15 -3.22
C ASP A 112 4.71 1.44 -2.19
N VAL A 113 5.33 0.75 -1.22
CA VAL A 113 4.64 0.13 -0.08
C VAL A 113 5.15 0.75 1.21
N LEU A 114 4.23 1.14 2.09
CA LEU A 114 4.54 1.58 3.44
C LEU A 114 4.50 0.38 4.39
N LEU A 115 5.65 -0.01 4.95
CA LEU A 115 5.72 -1.12 5.89
C LEU A 115 6.81 -0.92 6.94
N ALA A 116 6.75 -1.78 7.96
CA ALA A 116 7.75 -1.92 9.01
C ALA A 116 7.92 -3.43 9.30
N ALA A 117 9.14 -3.85 9.61
CA ALA A 117 9.43 -5.24 9.96
C ALA A 117 10.35 -5.31 11.18
N GLU A 118 10.09 -6.28 12.04
CA GLU A 118 10.88 -6.55 13.25
C GLU A 118 11.21 -8.03 13.34
N LEU A 119 12.40 -8.32 13.85
CA LEU A 119 12.86 -9.67 14.15
C LEU A 119 13.24 -9.71 15.63
N ILE A 120 12.50 -10.45 16.44
CA ILE A 120 12.66 -10.48 17.89
C ILE A 120 13.23 -11.83 18.30
N LEU A 121 14.37 -11.81 18.99
CA LEU A 121 14.97 -13.02 19.54
C LEU A 121 14.11 -13.55 20.70
N ASN A 122 13.71 -14.82 20.60
CA ASN A 122 13.07 -15.53 21.69
C ASN A 122 14.06 -16.53 22.31
N GLU A 123 14.62 -16.20 23.47
CA GLU A 123 15.47 -17.13 24.21
C GLU A 123 14.63 -18.25 24.86
N LYS A 124 15.17 -19.47 24.90
CA LYS A 124 14.46 -20.64 25.46
C LYS A 124 14.14 -20.40 26.95
N GLY A 125 12.85 -20.21 27.24
CA GLY A 125 12.33 -19.79 28.56
C GLY A 125 11.49 -18.50 28.52
N GLY A 126 11.41 -17.85 27.35
CA GLY A 126 10.88 -16.50 27.15
C GLY A 126 9.43 -16.26 27.59
N THR A 127 9.29 -15.54 28.70
CA THR A 127 8.06 -14.83 29.09
C THR A 127 7.96 -13.41 28.52
N ASN A 128 9.03 -12.92 27.87
CA ASN A 128 9.19 -11.49 27.55
C ASN A 128 8.97 -11.17 26.06
N LEU A 129 8.24 -11.99 25.30
CA LEU A 129 7.81 -11.58 23.96
C LEU A 129 6.79 -10.43 24.09
N PRO A 130 6.78 -9.48 23.13
CA PRO A 130 5.78 -8.42 23.15
C PRO A 130 4.38 -9.02 23.07
N ILE A 131 3.44 -8.35 23.73
CA ILE A 131 2.02 -8.68 23.64
C ILE A 131 1.61 -8.58 22.17
N LEU A 132 0.96 -9.63 21.67
CA LEU A 132 0.46 -9.64 20.31
C LEU A 132 -0.51 -8.46 20.10
N PRO A 133 -0.53 -7.84 18.91
CA PRO A 133 -1.47 -6.78 18.62
C PRO A 133 -2.92 -7.26 18.78
N SER A 134 -3.84 -6.31 18.97
CA SER A 134 -5.28 -6.60 18.98
C SER A 134 -5.72 -7.26 17.67
N GLN A 135 -6.52 -8.31 17.77
CA GLN A 135 -7.09 -9.00 16.61
C GLN A 135 -8.43 -8.38 16.22
N ARG A 136 -8.67 -8.17 14.92
CA ARG A 136 -9.99 -7.79 14.39
C ARG A 136 -10.83 -8.99 13.94
N ALA A 137 -10.17 -10.11 13.65
CA ALA A 137 -10.76 -11.39 13.30
C ALA A 137 -9.73 -12.51 13.61
N PRO A 138 -10.11 -13.80 13.58
CA PRO A 138 -9.18 -14.90 13.88
C PRO A 138 -7.92 -14.82 13.01
N ASN A 139 -6.75 -14.78 13.64
CA ASN A 139 -5.44 -14.64 13.00
C ASN A 139 -5.22 -13.35 12.16
N LEU A 140 -6.09 -12.36 12.30
CA LEU A 140 -5.99 -11.05 11.65
C LEU A 140 -5.65 -9.98 12.69
N TYR A 141 -4.36 -9.67 12.79
CA TYR A 141 -3.81 -8.71 13.75
C TYR A 141 -3.80 -7.31 13.15
N MET A 142 -4.24 -6.33 13.94
CA MET A 142 -4.19 -4.93 13.57
C MET A 142 -2.79 -4.34 13.79
N VAL A 143 -2.43 -3.31 13.02
CA VAL A 143 -1.19 -2.56 13.25
C VAL A 143 -1.18 -1.96 14.67
N PRO A 144 -0.12 -2.13 15.48
CA PRO A 144 0.02 -1.49 16.79
C PRO A 144 -0.16 0.03 16.75
N GLN A 145 -0.83 0.60 17.76
CA GLN A 145 -1.14 2.04 17.78
C GLN A 145 0.10 2.95 17.69
N GLY A 146 1.22 2.56 18.30
CA GLY A 146 2.46 3.36 18.32
C GLY A 146 3.17 3.50 16.97
N ILE A 147 2.79 2.71 15.96
CA ILE A 147 3.41 2.76 14.63
C ILE A 147 2.46 3.25 13.54
N ARG A 148 1.16 3.39 13.85
CA ARG A 148 0.17 3.92 12.90
C ARG A 148 0.52 5.38 12.58
N PRO A 149 0.43 5.79 11.30
CA PRO A 149 0.52 7.19 10.95
C PRO A 149 -0.56 7.99 11.68
N VAL A 150 -0.20 9.17 12.19
CA VAL A 150 -1.18 10.10 12.75
C VAL A 150 -1.92 10.76 11.60
N VAL A 151 -3.21 10.44 11.46
CA VAL A 151 -4.11 11.03 10.48
C VAL A 151 -4.73 12.32 11.01
N GLN A 152 -4.93 13.30 10.13
CA GLN A 152 -5.54 14.57 10.49
C GLN A 152 -6.48 15.02 9.37
N LEU A 153 -7.71 15.38 9.75
CA LEU A 153 -8.68 15.95 8.83
C LEU A 153 -8.04 17.16 8.10
N THR A 154 -7.85 17.01 6.81
CA THR A 154 -7.17 17.96 5.95
C THR A 154 -8.09 18.37 4.81
N ALA A 155 -8.19 19.69 4.61
CA ALA A 155 -8.89 20.27 3.47
C ALA A 155 -7.89 20.48 2.32
N ILE A 156 -8.21 19.94 1.16
CA ILE A 156 -7.40 20.10 -0.06
C ILE A 156 -8.22 20.91 -1.06
N GLU A 157 -7.69 22.09 -1.41
CA GLU A 157 -8.20 22.92 -2.49
C GLU A 157 -7.34 22.70 -3.74
N ILE A 158 -7.99 22.42 -4.86
CA ILE A 158 -7.33 22.09 -6.12
C ILE A 158 -7.77 23.09 -7.17
N LEU A 159 -6.80 23.76 -7.78
CA LEU A 159 -7.01 24.72 -8.85
C LEU A 159 -6.75 24.07 -10.22
N ALA A 160 -7.82 23.59 -10.88
CA ALA A 160 -7.77 22.97 -12.20
C ALA A 160 -8.13 23.99 -13.29
N TRP A 161 -7.14 24.43 -14.08
CA TRP A 161 -7.35 25.53 -15.04
C TRP A 161 -7.79 25.03 -16.41
N GLY A 162 -7.23 23.92 -16.89
CA GLY A 162 -7.53 23.37 -18.21
C GLY A 162 -6.65 22.18 -18.57
N LEU A 163 -6.98 21.52 -19.67
CA LEU A 163 -6.25 20.38 -20.23
C LEU A 163 -5.70 20.75 -21.62
N ARG A 164 -4.48 20.33 -21.94
CA ARG A 164 -3.84 20.58 -23.25
C ARG A 164 -3.10 19.35 -23.72
N ASN A 165 -2.87 19.27 -25.03
CA ASN A 165 -2.05 18.21 -25.65
C ASN A 165 -2.50 16.78 -25.29
N MET A 166 -3.82 16.58 -25.11
CA MET A 166 -4.39 15.25 -24.86
C MET A 166 -4.10 14.33 -26.05
N LYS A 167 -3.61 13.12 -25.75
CA LYS A 167 -3.42 12.07 -26.76
C LYS A 167 -4.77 11.55 -27.25
N ASN A 168 -4.78 11.00 -28.46
CA ASN A 168 -5.95 10.30 -28.96
C ASN A 168 -6.27 9.10 -28.04
N TYR A 169 -7.55 8.89 -27.79
CA TYR A 169 -8.07 7.77 -27.02
C TYR A 169 -8.88 6.87 -27.95
N GLN A 170 -8.61 5.56 -27.95
CA GLN A 170 -9.26 4.59 -28.84
C GLN A 170 -9.29 5.04 -30.32
N MET A 171 -8.14 5.50 -30.83
CA MET A 171 -7.96 6.03 -32.20
C MET A 171 -8.76 7.31 -32.52
N ALA A 172 -9.46 7.91 -31.55
CA ALA A 172 -10.22 9.15 -31.72
C ALA A 172 -9.60 10.33 -30.97
N SER A 173 -9.70 11.54 -31.52
CA SER A 173 -9.25 12.75 -30.82
C SER A 173 -10.21 13.10 -29.67
N VAL A 174 -9.67 13.36 -28.49
CA VAL A 174 -10.46 13.77 -27.32
C VAL A 174 -11.04 15.17 -27.53
N THR A 175 -12.35 15.32 -27.39
CA THR A 175 -13.06 16.60 -27.60
C THR A 175 -13.68 17.17 -26.33
N SER A 176 -14.20 16.34 -25.44
CA SER A 176 -14.94 16.81 -24.25
C SER A 176 -14.52 16.09 -22.95
N PRO A 177 -13.30 16.33 -22.44
CA PRO A 177 -12.81 15.66 -21.23
C PRO A 177 -13.31 16.29 -19.91
N SER A 178 -13.36 15.49 -18.84
CA SER A 178 -13.38 15.93 -17.44
C SER A 178 -12.08 15.50 -16.73
N LEU A 179 -11.87 15.99 -15.51
CA LEU A 179 -10.78 15.59 -14.61
C LEU A 179 -11.39 14.96 -13.37
N ILE A 180 -10.97 13.74 -13.04
CA ILE A 180 -11.29 13.07 -11.78
C ILE A 180 -10.04 13.11 -10.92
N ILE A 181 -10.22 13.47 -9.64
CA ILE A 181 -9.15 13.52 -8.64
C ILE A 181 -9.58 12.65 -7.47
N GLU A 182 -8.70 11.74 -7.08
CA GLU A 182 -8.91 10.83 -5.96
C GLU A 182 -7.79 11.02 -4.93
N CYS A 183 -8.16 11.12 -3.65
CA CYS A 183 -7.23 11.15 -2.53
C CYS A 183 -7.91 10.54 -1.30
N GLY A 184 -7.26 9.55 -0.66
CA GLY A 184 -7.80 8.90 0.54
C GLY A 184 -9.19 8.28 0.33
N GLY A 185 -9.48 7.72 -0.85
CA GLY A 185 -10.79 7.17 -1.21
C GLY A 185 -11.89 8.21 -1.46
N VAL A 186 -11.58 9.51 -1.34
CA VAL A 186 -12.50 10.60 -1.69
C VAL A 186 -12.23 11.01 -3.13
N MET A 187 -13.28 11.08 -3.94
CA MET A 187 -13.21 11.53 -5.32
C MET A 187 -13.91 12.87 -5.52
N VAL A 188 -13.31 13.74 -6.32
CA VAL A 188 -13.94 14.96 -6.85
C VAL A 188 -13.74 15.02 -8.35
N GLU A 189 -14.79 15.40 -9.08
CA GLU A 189 -14.77 15.50 -10.54
C GLU A 189 -14.98 16.95 -10.97
N SER A 190 -14.23 17.39 -11.99
CA SER A 190 -14.41 18.68 -12.62
C SER A 190 -15.58 18.71 -13.61
N VAL A 191 -16.07 19.91 -13.90
CA VAL A 191 -17.05 20.08 -14.99
C VAL A 191 -16.40 19.72 -16.33
N VAL A 192 -17.13 19.00 -17.17
CA VAL A 192 -16.67 18.64 -18.52
C VAL A 192 -16.31 19.87 -19.34
N ILE A 193 -15.11 19.87 -19.94
CA ILE A 193 -14.72 20.83 -20.97
C ILE A 193 -15.55 20.53 -22.21
N LYS A 194 -16.40 21.45 -22.67
CA LYS A 194 -17.32 21.20 -23.80
C LYS A 194 -16.60 21.03 -25.15
N ASN A 195 -15.46 21.68 -25.34
CA ASN A 195 -14.68 21.59 -26.58
C ASN A 195 -13.21 21.93 -26.32
N LEU A 196 -12.39 20.90 -26.14
CA LEU A 196 -10.96 21.01 -25.85
C LEU A 196 -10.18 21.78 -26.92
N LYS A 197 -10.58 21.67 -28.20
CA LYS A 197 -9.90 22.32 -29.32
C LYS A 197 -10.14 23.84 -29.35
N LYS A 198 -11.35 24.28 -28.95
CA LYS A 198 -11.74 25.69 -28.95
C LYS A 198 -11.43 26.38 -27.62
N THR A 199 -11.74 25.71 -26.51
CA THR A 199 -11.62 26.25 -25.15
C THR A 199 -11.07 25.16 -24.24
N PRO A 200 -9.75 25.08 -24.05
CA PRO A 200 -9.12 24.02 -23.26
C PRO A 200 -9.25 24.20 -21.73
N ASN A 201 -10.01 25.20 -21.26
CA ASN A 201 -10.13 25.52 -19.85
C ASN A 201 -11.40 24.96 -19.23
N PHE A 202 -11.35 24.63 -17.95
CA PHE A 202 -12.51 24.21 -17.19
C PHE A 202 -13.46 25.40 -16.94
N PRO A 203 -14.79 25.20 -17.00
CA PRO A 203 -15.77 26.25 -16.67
C PRO A 203 -15.69 26.73 -15.21
N GLY A 204 -15.25 25.86 -14.30
CA GLY A 204 -14.97 26.17 -12.91
C GLY A 204 -13.61 25.57 -12.54
N SER A 205 -12.78 26.35 -11.83
CA SER A 205 -11.39 25.99 -11.56
C SER A 205 -11.14 25.47 -10.17
N VAL A 206 -12.05 25.67 -9.22
CA VAL A 206 -11.87 25.26 -7.83
C VAL A 206 -12.58 23.93 -7.59
N LEU A 207 -11.80 22.93 -7.19
CA LEU A 207 -12.29 21.67 -6.65
C LEU A 207 -11.86 21.60 -5.19
N PHE A 208 -12.70 21.03 -4.35
CA PHE A 208 -12.45 20.98 -2.92
C PHE A 208 -12.77 19.58 -2.40
N MET A 209 -11.88 19.05 -1.57
CA MET A 209 -12.10 17.77 -0.89
C MET A 209 -11.60 17.81 0.55
N LYS A 210 -12.24 17.02 1.40
CA LYS A 210 -11.82 16.79 2.79
C LYS A 210 -11.40 15.33 2.91
N VAL A 211 -10.19 15.10 3.39
CA VAL A 211 -9.61 13.77 3.59
C VAL A 211 -9.13 13.64 5.03
N VAL A 212 -9.04 12.41 5.53
CA VAL A 212 -8.52 12.08 6.87
C VAL A 212 -7.22 11.31 6.71
#